data_AF-A0A3S0CRW0-F1
#
_entry.id   AF-A0A3S0CRW0-F1
#
_cell.length_a   1.000
_cell.length_b   1.000
_cell.length_c   1.000
_cell.angle_alpha   90.00
_cell.angle_beta   90.00
_cell.angle_gamma   90.00
#
_symmetry.space_group_name_H-M   'P 1'
#
loop_
_entity.id
_entity.type
_entity.pdbx_description
1 polymer ?
#
loop_
_entity_poly.entity_id
_entity_poly.type
_entity_poly.pdbx_seq_one_letter_code
_entity_poly.pdbx_strand_id
1 'polypeptide(L)'
;MEKNRKHNLLSAASCLILVGQSITACGHIEANVPDAQDFRTFLVRDLNSYFGSKLQKNVNVEYELLRNGPTQTGIAWPKYYAWVRVYEGSKLIDQGAVRLAAVRKTEFGITDFVSKTEIRKDAQSVQRIFPAALSPAIVAKANE
;
A
#
# COMPACT_ATOMS: atom_id res chain seq x y z
N MET A 1 -49.18 43.88 31.44
CA MET A 1 -49.81 42.77 32.16
C MET A 1 -50.34 41.76 31.15
N GLU A 2 -50.34 40.48 31.52
CA GLU A 2 -50.92 39.32 30.79
C GLU A 2 -50.16 38.86 29.53
N LYS A 3 -49.28 37.85 29.61
CA LYS A 3 -49.48 36.40 29.84
C LYS A 3 -50.21 35.73 28.66
N ASN A 4 -49.44 35.04 27.81
CA ASN A 4 -49.95 33.85 27.13
C ASN A 4 -48.81 32.89 26.75
N ARG A 5 -48.54 31.94 27.64
CA ARG A 5 -48.02 30.61 27.28
C ARG A 5 -49.21 29.75 26.84
N LYS A 6 -49.09 29.07 25.70
CA LYS A 6 -49.84 27.84 25.43
C LYS A 6 -48.88 26.77 24.93
N HIS A 7 -49.10 25.60 25.48
CA HIS A 7 -48.30 24.38 25.40
C HIS A 7 -48.63 23.52 24.17
N ASN A 8 -47.66 22.68 23.83
CA ASN A 8 -47.74 21.34 23.21
C ASN A 8 -48.27 21.24 21.77
N LEU A 9 -47.48 20.61 20.88
CA LEU A 9 -47.78 19.26 20.38
C LEU A 9 -46.56 18.69 19.64
N LEU A 10 -46.30 17.40 19.89
CA LEU A 10 -45.41 16.53 19.11
C LEU A 10 -45.74 16.59 17.62
N SER A 11 -44.72 16.60 16.76
CA SER A 11 -44.75 15.74 15.58
C SER A 11 -43.33 15.38 15.18
N ALA A 12 -42.97 14.13 15.45
CA ALA A 12 -41.88 13.46 14.78
C ALA A 12 -42.21 13.39 13.28
N ALA A 13 -41.29 13.80 12.43
CA ALA A 13 -41.33 13.51 11.00
C ALA A 13 -39.98 12.93 10.59
N SER A 14 -40.07 11.67 10.21
CA SER A 14 -39.01 10.72 9.97
C SER A 14 -37.99 11.14 8.92
N CYS A 15 -36.74 10.81 9.27
CA CYS A 15 -35.69 10.23 8.44
C CYS A 15 -36.11 9.83 7.01
N LEU A 16 -35.46 10.45 6.03
CA LEU A 16 -35.10 9.77 4.78
C LEU A 16 -33.67 10.16 4.43
N ILE A 17 -32.70 9.65 5.18
CA ILE A 17 -31.32 9.62 4.70
C ILE A 17 -31.30 8.56 3.61
N LEU A 18 -31.27 8.97 2.34
CA LEU A 18 -30.84 8.10 1.25
C LEU A 18 -29.36 7.75 1.52
N VAL A 19 -29.13 6.67 2.25
CA VAL A 19 -27.82 6.04 2.30
C VAL A 19 -27.66 5.32 0.96
N GLY A 20 -27.12 6.02 -0.03
CA GLY A 20 -26.64 5.40 -1.25
C GLY A 20 -25.51 4.44 -0.88
N GLN A 21 -25.81 3.14 -0.83
CA GLN A 21 -24.81 2.12 -0.55
C GLN A 21 -23.85 2.02 -1.73
N SER A 22 -22.68 2.65 -1.63
CA SER A 22 -21.53 2.31 -2.47
C SER A 22 -20.95 0.97 -1.98
N ILE A 23 -21.48 -0.14 -2.49
CA ILE A 23 -21.06 -1.49 -2.08
C ILE A 23 -19.73 -1.85 -2.79
N THR A 24 -18.69 -1.99 -1.95
CA THR A 24 -17.53 -2.90 -2.05
C THR A 24 -16.46 -2.69 -3.13
N ALA A 25 -15.65 -1.64 -2.97
CA ALA A 25 -14.23 -1.69 -3.33
C ALA A 25 -13.37 -0.87 -2.35
N CYS A 26 -13.86 0.29 -1.91
CA CYS A 26 -13.16 1.13 -0.92
C CYS A 26 -12.99 0.46 0.46
N GLY A 27 -13.99 -0.29 0.93
CA GLY A 27 -13.97 -0.87 2.29
C GLY A 27 -12.82 -1.86 2.53
N HIS A 28 -12.36 -2.59 1.51
CA HIS A 28 -11.22 -3.50 1.66
C HIS A 28 -9.88 -2.76 1.69
N ILE A 29 -9.76 -1.64 0.98
CA ILE A 29 -8.54 -0.81 1.04
C ILE A 29 -8.46 -0.14 2.41
N GLU A 30 -9.52 0.54 2.82
CA GLU A 30 -9.56 1.26 4.09
C GLU A 30 -9.37 0.33 5.30
N ALA A 31 -9.90 -0.89 5.25
CA ALA A 31 -9.74 -1.86 6.34
C ALA A 31 -8.33 -2.44 6.46
N ASN A 32 -7.44 -2.28 5.47
CA ASN A 32 -6.17 -2.99 5.41
C ASN A 32 -4.94 -2.12 5.19
N VAL A 33 -5.12 -0.94 4.59
CA VAL A 33 -4.04 0.02 4.45
C VAL A 33 -3.79 0.68 5.81
N PRO A 34 -2.53 0.70 6.30
CA PRO A 34 -2.19 1.45 7.49
C PRO A 34 -2.57 2.92 7.38
N ASP A 35 -2.89 3.54 8.51
CA ASP A 35 -3.12 4.98 8.55
C ASP A 35 -1.83 5.72 8.14
N ALA A 36 -1.96 6.91 7.55
CA ALA A 36 -0.86 7.61 6.89
C ALA A 36 0.36 7.84 7.80
N GLN A 37 0.12 8.08 9.09
CA GLN A 37 1.15 8.29 10.10
C GLN A 37 2.00 7.02 10.36
N ASP A 38 1.41 5.84 10.22
CA ASP A 38 2.02 4.54 10.53
C ASP A 38 2.56 3.84 9.28
N PHE A 39 2.10 4.24 8.09
CA PHE A 39 2.46 3.65 6.80
C PHE A 39 3.96 3.45 6.64
N ARG A 40 4.75 4.52 6.82
CA ARG A 40 6.21 4.48 6.64
C ARG A 40 6.85 3.56 7.68
N THR A 41 6.40 3.65 8.93
CA THR A 41 6.95 2.86 10.04
C THR A 41 6.79 1.37 9.78
N PHE A 42 5.59 0.93 9.38
CA PHE A 42 5.34 -0.49 9.08
C PHE A 42 6.06 -0.93 7.81
N LEU A 43 6.03 -0.14 6.73
CA LEU A 43 6.68 -0.51 5.49
C LEU A 43 8.19 -0.70 5.66
N VAL A 44 8.87 0.23 6.34
CA VAL A 44 10.32 0.11 6.59
C VAL A 44 10.64 -1.07 7.49
N ARG A 45 9.85 -1.28 8.56
CA ARG A 45 10.01 -2.45 9.44
C ARG A 45 9.95 -3.76 8.65
N ASP A 46 8.93 -3.91 7.81
CA ASP A 46 8.66 -5.16 7.12
C ASP A 46 9.63 -5.40 5.95
N LEU A 47 10.05 -4.35 5.25
CA LEU A 47 11.14 -4.42 4.27
C LEU A 47 12.47 -4.83 4.91
N ASN A 48 12.86 -4.19 6.02
CA ASN A 48 14.08 -4.54 6.74
C ASN A 48 14.04 -5.99 7.25
N SER A 49 12.90 -6.43 7.79
CA SER A 49 12.70 -7.81 8.23
C SER A 49 12.84 -8.80 7.07
N TYR A 50 12.15 -8.56 5.95
CA TYR A 50 12.22 -9.43 4.77
C TYR A 50 13.64 -9.54 4.20
N PHE A 51 14.29 -8.40 3.93
CA PHE A 51 15.63 -8.42 3.32
C PHE A 51 16.71 -8.87 4.29
N GLY A 52 16.59 -8.56 5.58
CA GLY A 52 17.52 -9.03 6.60
C GLY A 52 17.49 -10.54 6.76
N SER A 53 16.28 -11.13 6.77
CA SER A 53 16.09 -12.59 6.77
C SER A 53 16.56 -13.22 5.46
N LYS A 54 16.16 -12.68 4.30
CA LYS A 54 16.54 -13.22 2.98
C LYS A 54 18.04 -13.21 2.73
N LEU A 55 18.74 -12.17 3.17
CA LEU A 55 20.18 -11.98 2.92
C LEU A 55 21.05 -12.43 4.10
N GLN A 56 20.46 -12.80 5.23
CA GLN A 56 21.15 -13.14 6.48
C GLN A 56 22.12 -12.01 6.92
N LYS A 57 21.65 -10.76 6.84
CA LYS A 57 22.43 -9.54 7.06
C LYS A 57 21.63 -8.54 7.88
N ASN A 58 22.33 -7.67 8.62
CA ASN A 58 21.71 -6.47 9.16
C ASN A 58 21.64 -5.42 8.06
N VAL A 59 20.42 -5.08 7.63
CA VAL A 59 20.19 -4.22 6.46
C VAL A 59 19.37 -2.99 6.81
N ASN A 60 19.58 -1.92 6.04
CA ASN A 60 18.69 -0.78 5.96
C ASN A 60 18.11 -0.71 4.54
N VAL A 61 16.79 -0.66 4.44
CA VAL A 61 16.08 -0.63 3.16
C VAL A 61 15.42 0.73 2.97
N GLU A 62 15.84 1.41 1.91
CA GLU A 62 15.15 2.59 1.40
C GLU A 62 14.14 2.19 0.32
N TYR A 63 13.07 2.96 0.17
CA TYR A 63 12.04 2.69 -0.82
C TYR A 63 11.56 3.96 -1.53
N GLU A 64 11.08 3.77 -2.76
CA GLU A 64 10.41 4.76 -3.58
C GLU A 64 9.14 4.10 -4.14
N LEU A 65 7.96 4.63 -3.81
CA LEU A 65 6.71 4.08 -4.33
C LEU A 65 6.64 4.32 -5.85
N LEU A 66 6.31 3.26 -6.59
CA LEU A 66 6.19 3.31 -8.05
C LEU A 66 4.80 3.79 -8.51
N ARG A 67 3.89 4.02 -7.55
CA ARG A 67 2.54 4.53 -7.79
C ARG A 67 2.01 5.28 -6.57
N ASN A 68 1.17 6.28 -6.82
CA ASN A 68 0.41 7.00 -5.80
C ASN A 68 -0.73 6.12 -5.28
N GLY A 69 -0.44 5.28 -4.29
CA GLY A 69 -1.44 4.47 -3.59
C GLY A 69 -1.55 3.02 -4.08
N PRO A 70 -2.39 2.23 -3.39
CA PRO A 70 -2.52 0.81 -3.66
C PRO A 70 -3.38 0.55 -4.89
N THR A 71 -3.20 -0.62 -5.48
CA THR A 71 -4.16 -1.22 -6.41
C THR A 71 -4.86 -2.39 -5.75
N GLN A 72 -6.14 -2.57 -6.04
CA GLN A 72 -6.86 -3.76 -5.58
C GLN A 72 -7.74 -4.30 -6.70
N THR A 73 -7.69 -5.61 -6.88
CA THR A 73 -8.51 -6.36 -7.84
C THR A 73 -9.28 -7.42 -7.05
N GLY A 74 -10.61 -7.34 -7.05
CA GLY A 74 -11.48 -8.24 -6.29
C GLY A 74 -11.24 -8.19 -4.79
N ILE A 75 -11.29 -9.36 -4.14
CA ILE A 75 -11.19 -9.51 -2.68
C ILE A 75 -9.75 -9.62 -2.15
N ALA A 76 -8.75 -9.55 -3.02
CA ALA A 76 -7.35 -9.66 -2.62
C ALA A 76 -6.90 -8.45 -1.79
N TRP A 77 -5.82 -8.60 -1.02
CA TRP A 77 -5.23 -7.48 -0.29
C TRP A 77 -4.81 -6.32 -1.21
N PRO A 78 -4.91 -5.06 -0.73
CA PRO A 78 -4.40 -3.89 -1.42
C PRO A 78 -2.90 -4.05 -1.71
N LYS A 79 -2.49 -3.78 -2.94
CA LYS A 79 -1.12 -3.96 -3.41
C LYS A 79 -0.41 -2.64 -3.63
N TYR A 80 0.78 -2.52 -3.04
CA TYR A 80 1.73 -1.45 -3.35
C TYR A 80 2.89 -1.99 -4.18
N TYR A 81 3.56 -1.09 -4.88
CA TYR A 81 4.74 -1.38 -5.67
C TYR A 81 5.80 -0.34 -5.34
N ALA A 82 7.01 -0.79 -5.06
CA ALA A 82 8.11 0.10 -4.74
C ALA A 82 9.40 -0.34 -5.44
N TRP A 83 10.27 0.62 -5.71
CA TRP A 83 11.68 0.34 -5.93
C TRP A 83 12.39 0.42 -4.59
N VAL A 84 13.20 -0.59 -4.26
CA VAL A 84 13.96 -0.65 -3.01
C VAL A 84 15.46 -0.58 -3.27
N ARG A 85 16.18 -0.02 -2.31
CA ARG A 85 17.64 -0.03 -2.23
C ARG A 85 18.03 -0.63 -0.88
N VAL A 86 18.79 -1.70 -0.89
CA VAL A 86 19.16 -2.48 0.29
C VAL A 86 20.61 -2.23 0.62
N TYR A 87 20.87 -1.74 1.84
CA TYR A 87 22.19 -1.36 2.30
C TYR A 87 22.66 -2.23 3.47
N GLU A 88 23.93 -2.61 3.48
CA GLU A 88 24.65 -3.11 4.65
C GLU A 88 25.61 -2.01 5.11
N GLY A 89 25.27 -1.32 6.20
CA GLY A 89 25.90 -0.05 6.54
C GLY A 89 25.68 0.99 5.44
N SER A 90 26.76 1.52 4.86
CA SER A 90 26.71 2.47 3.73
C SER A 90 26.81 1.79 2.35
N LYS A 91 27.05 0.47 2.31
CA LYS A 91 27.24 -0.26 1.06
C LYS A 91 25.90 -0.70 0.49
N LEU A 92 25.56 -0.24 -0.71
CA LEU A 92 24.45 -0.79 -1.48
C LEU A 92 24.79 -2.23 -1.89
N ILE A 93 23.99 -3.19 -1.43
CA ILE A 93 24.20 -4.63 -1.69
C ILE A 93 23.16 -5.22 -2.64
N ASP A 94 21.96 -4.63 -2.72
CA ASP A 94 20.95 -5.02 -3.70
C ASP A 94 19.98 -3.85 -3.96
N GLN A 95 19.26 -3.90 -5.07
CA GLN A 95 18.15 -2.99 -5.36
C GLN A 95 17.24 -3.62 -6.40
N GLY A 96 15.97 -3.23 -6.44
CA GLY A 96 15.03 -3.80 -7.41
C GLY A 96 13.59 -3.42 -7.12
N ALA A 97 12.65 -4.05 -7.82
CA ALA A 97 11.23 -3.79 -7.64
C ALA A 97 10.60 -4.81 -6.68
N VAL A 98 9.73 -4.34 -5.79
CA VAL A 98 8.95 -5.17 -4.85
C VAL A 98 7.45 -4.99 -5.07
N ARG A 99 6.70 -6.08 -4.92
CA ARG A 99 5.24 -6.07 -4.74
C ARG A 99 4.93 -6.36 -3.27
N LEU A 100 4.08 -5.50 -2.70
CA LEU A 100 3.74 -5.48 -1.28
C LEU A 100 2.23 -5.62 -1.13
N ALA A 101 1.76 -6.37 -0.14
CA ALA A 101 0.36 -6.45 0.24
C ALA A 101 0.13 -5.77 1.59
N ALA A 102 -0.78 -4.79 1.67
CA ALA A 102 -1.15 -4.18 2.94
C ALA A 102 -2.16 -5.10 3.66
N VAL A 103 -1.86 -5.46 4.91
CA VAL A 103 -2.63 -6.45 5.67
C VAL A 103 -3.06 -5.85 7.00
N ARG A 104 -4.38 -5.81 7.25
CA ARG A 104 -4.99 -5.48 8.55
C ARG A 104 -4.50 -4.18 9.20
N LYS A 105 -4.07 -3.19 8.39
CA LYS A 105 -3.51 -1.89 8.82
C LYS A 105 -2.17 -1.94 9.54
N THR A 106 -1.58 -3.10 9.78
CA THR A 106 -0.40 -3.21 10.66
C THR A 106 0.82 -3.81 9.99
N GLU A 107 0.69 -4.30 8.77
CA GLU A 107 1.71 -5.09 8.09
C GLU A 107 1.72 -4.84 6.58
N PHE A 108 2.92 -4.89 6.00
CA PHE A 108 3.15 -5.09 4.58
C PHE A 108 3.82 -6.45 4.32
N GLY A 109 3.08 -7.36 3.69
CA GLY A 109 3.64 -8.61 3.21
C GLY A 109 4.39 -8.39 1.90
N ILE A 110 5.69 -8.69 1.86
CA ILE A 110 6.47 -8.71 0.61
C ILE A 110 6.10 -9.99 -0.12
N THR A 111 5.40 -9.88 -1.25
CA THR A 111 4.97 -11.05 -2.02
C THR A 111 5.97 -11.42 -3.10
N ASP A 112 6.66 -10.42 -3.66
CA ASP A 112 7.59 -10.63 -4.77
C ASP A 112 8.69 -9.57 -4.73
N PHE A 113 9.89 -9.98 -5.15
CA PHE A 113 11.04 -9.11 -5.38
C PHE A 113 11.76 -9.56 -6.64
N VAL A 114 12.05 -8.61 -7.54
CA VAL A 114 12.87 -8.82 -8.73
C VAL A 114 14.05 -7.87 -8.65
N SER A 115 15.26 -8.41 -8.54
CA SER A 115 16.48 -7.61 -8.41
C SER A 115 16.77 -6.84 -9.71
N LYS A 116 17.46 -5.71 -9.60
CA LYS A 116 17.96 -4.94 -10.75
C LYS A 116 18.79 -5.80 -11.71
N THR A 117 19.61 -6.70 -11.15
CA THR A 117 20.42 -7.65 -11.94
C THR A 117 19.52 -8.61 -12.73
N GLU A 118 18.46 -9.13 -12.11
CA GLU A 118 17.49 -9.99 -12.77
C GLU A 118 16.70 -9.23 -13.85
N ILE A 119 16.22 -8.02 -13.57
CA ILE A 119 15.49 -7.19 -14.54
C ILE A 119 16.36 -6.90 -15.78
N ARG A 120 17.65 -6.61 -15.58
CA ARG A 120 18.61 -6.40 -16.68
C ARG A 120 18.83 -7.66 -17.52
N LYS A 121 18.78 -8.84 -16.90
CA LYS A 121 18.98 -10.13 -17.57
C LYS A 121 17.72 -10.60 -18.30
N ASP A 122 16.56 -10.42 -17.68
CA ASP A 122 15.25 -10.80 -18.19
C ASP A 122 14.22 -9.73 -17.84
N ALA A 123 13.99 -8.79 -18.76
CA ALA A 123 12.99 -7.74 -18.57
C ALA A 123 11.55 -8.29 -18.52
N GLN A 124 11.29 -9.52 -19.00
CA GLN A 124 9.96 -10.13 -18.94
C GLN A 124 9.62 -10.62 -17.52
N SER A 125 10.60 -10.82 -16.64
CA SER A 125 10.38 -11.10 -15.20
C SER A 125 9.46 -10.06 -14.55
N VAL A 126 9.62 -8.79 -14.92
CA VAL A 126 8.78 -7.67 -14.43
C VAL A 126 7.33 -7.83 -14.87
N GLN A 127 7.09 -8.20 -16.12
CA GLN A 127 5.72 -8.30 -16.68
C GLN A 127 4.90 -9.42 -16.04
N ARG A 128 5.56 -10.44 -15.46
CA ARG A 128 4.88 -11.55 -14.77
C ARG A 128 4.34 -11.15 -13.39
N ILE A 129 4.90 -10.13 -12.76
CA ILE A 129 4.63 -9.77 -11.36
C ILE A 129 3.93 -8.42 -11.24
N PHE A 130 4.35 -7.46 -12.07
CA PHE A 130 3.94 -6.07 -11.98
C PHE A 130 2.86 -5.73 -13.01
N PRO A 131 1.95 -4.78 -12.70
CA PRO A 131 1.01 -4.26 -13.68
C PRO A 131 1.74 -3.76 -14.93
N ALA A 132 1.17 -4.02 -16.10
CA ALA A 132 1.75 -3.58 -17.38
C ALA A 132 2.09 -2.08 -17.42
N ALA A 133 1.29 -1.25 -16.73
CA ALA A 133 1.51 0.19 -16.62
C ALA A 133 2.80 0.58 -15.86
N LEU A 134 3.32 -0.28 -14.97
CA LEU A 134 4.55 -0.03 -14.21
C LEU A 134 5.78 -0.64 -14.85
N SER A 135 5.62 -1.68 -15.67
CA SER A 135 6.73 -2.44 -16.24
C SER A 135 7.75 -1.57 -17.00
N PRO A 136 7.35 -0.61 -17.87
CA PRO A 136 8.32 0.26 -18.56
C PRO A 136 9.16 1.09 -17.59
N ALA A 137 8.54 1.66 -16.55
CA ALA A 137 9.24 2.50 -15.57
C ALA A 137 10.21 1.67 -14.71
N ILE A 138 9.82 0.46 -14.31
CA ILE A 138 10.68 -0.48 -13.57
C ILE A 138 11.90 -0.87 -14.42
N VAL A 139 11.70 -1.20 -15.68
CA VAL A 139 12.77 -1.58 -16.60
C VAL A 139 13.70 -0.39 -16.87
N ALA A 140 13.16 0.82 -17.05
CA ALA A 140 13.96 2.04 -17.21
C ALA A 140 14.84 2.27 -15.97
N LYS A 141 14.26 2.21 -14.78
CA LYS A 141 14.97 2.40 -13.50
C LYS A 141 16.06 1.34 -13.25
N ALA A 142 15.85 0.12 -13.75
CA ALA A 142 16.89 -0.90 -13.71
C ALA A 142 18.08 -0.58 -14.63
N ASN A 143 17.92 0.24 -15.66
CA ASN A 143 18.97 0.58 -16.62
C ASN A 143 19.70 1.90 -16.33
N GLU A 144 19.19 2.70 -15.38
CA GLU A 144 19.94 3.78 -14.72
C GLU A 144 21.19 3.24 -13.99
#